data_AF-A0A7V3KAM7-F1
#
_entry.id   AF-A0A7V3KAM7-F1
#
_cell.length_a   1.000
_cell.length_b   1.000
_cell.length_c   1.000
_cell.angle_alpha   90.00
_cell.angle_beta   90.00
_cell.angle_gamma   90.00
#
_symmetry.space_group_name_H-M   'P 1'
#
loop_
_entity.id
_entity.type
_entity.pdbx_description
1 polymer ?
#
loop_
_entity_poly.entity_id
_entity_poly.type
_entity_poly.pdbx_seq_one_letter_code
_entity_poly.pdbx_strand_id
1 'polypeptide(L)'
;MKEELINLIEENERRLNELVRLIYEQKSDSALREKINRELNNLKQSSQSALAKFSTLKHELKRKIIFEFDANGSLDSLRRNLNAQKRALQKLKREIHTGWYEPLQVKILGIGEITTTIELKGQGAPLKKKPGENRWIRMAIKKAPSFPNKESAEGYIKICYEYENFLSNALGIQTPYAEHRLMPGKEGRWLVYNFQERLRSESIACLIIQVARLEEIEKILLRLLEEIRKIFLWNHAHPEYQIGFDAQIPNWAFIRFGPEHPVIEETEPLIYLDTSTPLIRRNGIEQLDTEIFLKSIPLFLRPVIRRTLLKEVLDRYYRPRDVILDLLASFITHHRPDLLPGMIELTNQWLNDKASELQIAPYTVKEIKSYNRQDVLIWKFFRQMKRLDRFFTEKILGKTYEQRLPKGSPLNWENLVGAGGKGLTVPDSLRALLKK
;
A
#
# COMPACT_ATOMS: atom_id res chain seq x y z
N MET A 1 -26.03 -15.66 -1.65
CA MET A 1 -25.28 -16.55 -2.56
C MET A 1 -24.21 -17.40 -1.88
N LYS A 2 -23.08 -16.86 -1.39
CA LYS A 2 -22.03 -17.66 -0.70
C LYS A 2 -22.57 -18.40 0.52
N GLU A 3 -23.30 -17.70 1.39
CA GLU A 3 -23.91 -18.29 2.60
C GLU A 3 -24.99 -19.33 2.26
N GLU A 4 -25.84 -19.07 1.27
CA GLU A 4 -26.84 -20.04 0.81
C GLU A 4 -26.20 -21.33 0.27
N LEU A 5 -25.08 -21.24 -0.46
CA LEU A 5 -24.37 -22.44 -0.91
C LEU A 5 -23.67 -23.16 0.25
N ILE A 6 -23.13 -22.43 1.23
CA ILE A 6 -22.54 -23.03 2.44
C ILE A 6 -23.62 -23.80 3.22
N ASN A 7 -24.78 -23.18 3.45
CA ASN A 7 -25.90 -23.80 4.18
C ASN A 7 -26.36 -25.08 3.48
N LEU A 8 -26.48 -25.06 2.15
CA LEU A 8 -26.82 -26.24 1.36
C LEU A 8 -25.76 -27.36 1.48
N ILE A 9 -24.47 -27.00 1.42
CA ILE A 9 -23.39 -27.98 1.57
C ILE A 9 -23.44 -28.63 2.96
N GLU A 10 -23.70 -27.84 4.01
CA GLU A 10 -23.84 -28.35 5.38
C GLU A 10 -25.05 -29.26 5.55
N GLU A 11 -26.19 -28.91 4.93
CA GLU A 11 -27.38 -29.76 4.93
C GLU A 11 -27.12 -31.11 4.24
N ASN A 12 -26.47 -31.08 3.06
CA ASN A 12 -26.09 -32.30 2.36
C ASN A 12 -25.07 -33.15 3.16
N GLU A 13 -24.13 -32.52 3.87
CA GLU A 13 -23.19 -33.23 4.74
C GLU A 13 -23.91 -33.91 5.92
N ARG A 14 -24.90 -33.26 6.54
CA ARG A 14 -25.72 -33.87 7.61
C ARG A 14 -26.47 -35.10 7.10
N ARG A 15 -27.13 -35.00 5.94
CA ARG A 15 -27.86 -36.12 5.32
C ARG A 15 -26.94 -37.29 4.98
N LEU A 16 -25.73 -37.02 4.45
CA LEU A 16 -24.74 -38.06 4.18
C LEU A 16 -24.25 -38.75 5.47
N ASN A 17 -24.07 -38.00 6.56
CA ASN A 17 -23.68 -38.58 7.85
C ASN A 17 -24.78 -39.51 8.40
N GLU A 18 -26.05 -39.13 8.25
CA GLU A 18 -27.17 -39.96 8.65
C GLU A 18 -27.24 -41.25 7.82
N LEU A 19 -27.06 -41.18 6.50
CA LEU A 19 -27.01 -42.37 5.63
C LEU A 19 -25.88 -43.32 6.00
N VAL A 20 -24.68 -42.76 6.24
CA VAL A 20 -23.54 -43.55 6.69
C VAL A 20 -23.85 -44.23 8.03
N ARG A 21 -24.49 -43.53 8.98
CA ARG A 21 -24.88 -44.07 10.27
C ARG A 21 -25.88 -45.24 10.13
N LEU A 22 -26.92 -45.06 9.32
CA LEU A 22 -27.94 -46.10 9.05
C LEU A 22 -27.33 -47.37 8.45
N ILE A 23 -26.30 -47.24 7.61
CA ILE A 23 -25.58 -48.38 7.04
C ILE A 23 -24.75 -49.14 8.08
N TYR A 24 -24.22 -48.45 9.10
CA TYR A 24 -23.49 -49.10 10.20
C TYR A 24 -24.39 -49.76 11.24
N GLU A 25 -25.59 -49.20 11.46
CA GLU A 25 -26.48 -49.62 12.55
C GLU A 25 -27.34 -50.85 12.21
N GLN A 26 -27.44 -51.29 10.94
CA GLN A 26 -28.42 -52.30 10.53
C GLN A 26 -27.85 -53.49 9.75
N LYS A 27 -28.42 -54.68 9.99
CA LYS A 27 -28.33 -55.84 9.08
C LYS A 27 -29.24 -55.60 7.88
N SER A 28 -28.71 -55.85 6.68
CA SER A 28 -29.35 -55.64 5.36
C SER A 28 -30.83 -56.09 5.28
N ASP A 29 -31.76 -55.15 5.48
CA ASP A 29 -33.19 -55.32 5.20
C ASP A 29 -33.58 -54.56 3.92
N SER A 30 -34.53 -55.08 3.14
CA SER A 30 -35.02 -54.45 1.91
C SER A 30 -35.60 -53.05 2.16
N ALA A 31 -36.22 -52.84 3.32
CA ALA A 31 -36.73 -51.55 3.77
C ALA A 31 -35.63 -50.49 3.95
N LEU A 32 -34.43 -50.89 4.41
CA LEU A 32 -33.28 -49.99 4.55
C LEU A 32 -32.78 -49.53 3.17
N ARG A 33 -32.75 -50.44 2.19
CA ARG A 33 -32.34 -50.10 0.82
C ARG A 33 -33.30 -49.09 0.18
N GLU A 34 -34.60 -49.26 0.39
CA GLU A 34 -35.59 -48.31 -0.14
C GLU A 34 -35.44 -46.92 0.49
N LYS A 35 -35.21 -46.85 1.81
CA LYS A 35 -34.93 -45.60 2.52
C LYS A 35 -33.64 -44.93 2.03
N ILE A 36 -32.57 -45.69 1.85
CA ILE A 36 -31.29 -45.19 1.29
C ILE A 36 -31.52 -44.62 -0.10
N ASN A 37 -32.22 -45.35 -0.99
CA ASN A 37 -32.49 -44.90 -2.36
C ASN A 37 -33.30 -43.60 -2.40
N ARG A 38 -34.30 -43.46 -1.51
CA ARG A 38 -35.10 -42.25 -1.39
C ARG A 38 -34.24 -41.05 -0.99
N GLU A 39 -33.38 -41.20 0.01
CA GLU A 39 -32.49 -40.12 0.46
C GLU A 39 -31.41 -39.77 -0.56
N LEU A 40 -30.88 -40.76 -1.28
CA LEU A 40 -29.94 -40.52 -2.38
C LEU A 40 -30.60 -39.72 -3.52
N ASN A 41 -31.85 -40.03 -3.85
CA ASN A 41 -32.62 -39.26 -4.84
C ASN A 41 -32.91 -37.84 -4.36
N ASN A 42 -33.26 -37.66 -3.08
CA ASN A 42 -33.44 -36.33 -2.49
C ASN A 42 -32.15 -35.50 -2.51
N LEU A 43 -31.00 -36.11 -2.20
CA LEU A 43 -29.68 -35.47 -2.30
C LEU A 43 -29.36 -35.06 -3.73
N LYS A 44 -29.64 -35.93 -4.71
CA LYS A 44 -29.44 -35.65 -6.13
C LYS A 44 -30.31 -34.48 -6.60
N GLN A 45 -31.59 -34.47 -6.23
CA GLN A 45 -32.54 -33.42 -6.61
C GLN A 45 -32.21 -32.07 -5.95
N SER A 46 -31.87 -32.06 -4.66
CA SER A 46 -31.42 -30.86 -3.93
C SER A 46 -30.19 -30.24 -4.59
N SER A 47 -29.23 -31.08 -4.97
CA SER A 47 -27.99 -30.66 -5.61
C SER A 47 -28.20 -30.15 -7.04
N GLN A 48 -29.10 -30.78 -7.81
CA GLN A 48 -29.50 -30.29 -9.13
C GLN A 48 -30.26 -28.96 -9.05
N SER A 49 -31.17 -28.80 -8.09
CA SER A 49 -31.90 -27.56 -7.84
C SER A 49 -30.93 -26.42 -7.48
N ALA A 50 -29.93 -26.70 -6.65
CA ALA A 50 -28.87 -25.76 -6.35
C ALA A 50 -28.04 -25.40 -7.58
N LEU A 51 -27.62 -26.38 -8.38
CA LEU A 51 -26.88 -26.14 -9.62
C LEU A 51 -27.66 -25.28 -10.62
N ALA A 52 -28.99 -25.42 -10.66
CA ALA A 52 -29.87 -24.58 -11.47
C ALA A 52 -29.98 -23.16 -10.91
N LYS A 53 -30.12 -23.00 -9.59
CA LYS A 53 -30.12 -21.69 -8.91
C LYS A 53 -28.79 -20.95 -9.06
N PHE A 54 -27.67 -21.67 -9.14
CA PHE A 54 -26.33 -21.11 -9.22
C PHE A 54 -25.68 -21.35 -10.59
N SER A 55 -26.37 -20.92 -11.65
CA SER A 55 -25.97 -21.10 -13.05
C SER A 55 -24.57 -20.54 -13.37
N THR A 56 -24.07 -19.59 -12.59
CA THR A 56 -22.77 -18.91 -12.72
C THR A 56 -21.59 -19.65 -12.06
N LEU A 57 -21.81 -20.77 -11.35
CA LEU A 57 -20.68 -21.53 -10.78
C LEU A 57 -19.73 -22.02 -11.89
N LYS A 58 -18.42 -21.93 -11.63
CA LYS A 58 -17.39 -22.51 -12.50
C LYS A 58 -17.72 -23.98 -12.78
N HIS A 59 -17.53 -24.38 -14.03
CA HIS A 59 -17.87 -25.72 -14.51
C HIS A 59 -17.21 -26.85 -13.69
N GLU A 60 -16.00 -26.63 -13.16
CA GLU A 60 -15.32 -27.54 -12.24
C GLU A 60 -16.07 -27.74 -10.91
N LEU A 61 -16.60 -26.68 -10.29
CA LEU A 61 -17.39 -26.84 -9.08
C LEU A 61 -18.72 -27.55 -9.38
N LYS A 62 -19.32 -27.31 -10.55
CA LYS A 62 -20.55 -28.02 -10.96
C LYS A 62 -20.32 -29.54 -11.01
N ARG A 63 -19.19 -30.00 -11.56
CA ARG A 63 -18.84 -31.43 -11.57
C ARG A 63 -18.62 -32.01 -10.17
N LYS A 64 -18.05 -31.24 -9.25
CA LYS A 64 -17.83 -31.68 -7.84
C LYS A 64 -19.12 -31.78 -7.02
N ILE A 65 -20.21 -31.14 -7.45
CA ILE A 65 -21.53 -31.18 -6.81
C ILE A 65 -22.42 -32.28 -7.41
N ILE A 66 -22.08 -32.84 -8.58
CA ILE A 66 -22.89 -33.89 -9.20
C ILE A 66 -22.66 -35.21 -8.43
N PHE A 67 -23.76 -35.70 -7.86
CA PHE A 67 -23.82 -36.96 -7.14
C PHE A 67 -24.13 -38.10 -8.13
N GLU A 68 -23.12 -38.88 -8.48
CA GLU A 68 -23.31 -40.16 -9.15
C GLU A 68 -23.25 -41.27 -8.11
N PHE A 69 -24.39 -41.93 -7.93
CA PHE A 69 -24.52 -43.09 -7.05
C PHE A 69 -24.95 -44.29 -7.87
N ASP A 70 -24.22 -45.39 -7.73
CA ASP A 70 -24.71 -46.69 -8.13
C ASP A 70 -25.39 -47.36 -6.92
N ALA A 71 -26.72 -47.32 -6.92
CA ALA A 71 -27.56 -47.90 -5.88
C ALA A 71 -27.59 -49.44 -5.92
N ASN A 72 -27.10 -50.06 -6.99
CA ASN A 72 -27.12 -51.51 -7.18
C ASN A 72 -25.84 -52.20 -6.67
N GLY A 73 -24.87 -51.44 -6.18
CA GLY A 73 -23.62 -51.97 -5.62
C GLY A 73 -23.79 -52.65 -4.26
N SER A 74 -22.72 -53.29 -3.78
CA SER A 74 -22.67 -53.83 -2.42
C SER A 74 -22.73 -52.72 -1.36
N LEU A 75 -23.12 -53.04 -0.13
CA LEU A 75 -23.11 -52.08 0.99
C LEU A 75 -21.72 -51.45 1.18
N ASP A 76 -20.65 -52.21 0.93
CA ASP A 76 -19.27 -51.71 1.01
C ASP A 76 -18.91 -50.75 -0.13
N SER A 77 -19.41 -50.97 -1.36
CA SER A 77 -19.23 -49.99 -2.44
C SER A 77 -20.02 -48.71 -2.16
N LEU A 78 -21.25 -48.85 -1.65
CA LEU A 78 -22.10 -47.71 -1.30
C LEU A 78 -21.48 -46.88 -0.16
N ARG A 79 -20.93 -47.54 0.86
CA ARG A 79 -20.17 -46.90 1.95
C ARG A 79 -18.93 -46.16 1.45
N ARG A 80 -18.16 -46.76 0.53
CA ARG A 80 -16.98 -46.10 -0.06
C ARG A 80 -17.39 -44.85 -0.85
N ASN A 81 -18.46 -44.94 -1.63
CA ASN A 81 -18.97 -43.83 -2.43
C ASN A 81 -19.46 -42.66 -1.56
N LEU A 82 -20.25 -42.94 -0.52
CA LEU A 82 -20.73 -41.94 0.43
C LEU A 82 -19.58 -41.21 1.15
N ASN A 83 -18.57 -41.96 1.61
CA ASN A 83 -17.40 -41.36 2.26
C ASN A 83 -16.54 -40.52 1.30
N ALA A 84 -16.38 -40.96 0.05
CA ALA A 84 -15.66 -40.21 -0.97
C ALA A 84 -16.34 -38.86 -1.25
N GLN A 85 -17.67 -38.86 -1.34
CA GLN A 85 -18.44 -37.63 -1.55
C GLN A 85 -18.45 -36.70 -0.35
N LYS A 86 -18.54 -37.23 0.87
CA LYS A 86 -18.36 -36.42 2.08
C LYS A 86 -17.03 -35.66 2.04
N ARG A 87 -15.94 -36.34 1.69
CA ARG A 87 -14.61 -35.70 1.51
C ARG A 87 -14.62 -34.65 0.41
N ALA A 88 -15.31 -34.91 -0.70
CA ALA A 88 -15.46 -33.95 -1.80
C ALA A 88 -16.23 -32.68 -1.37
N LEU A 89 -17.34 -32.82 -0.63
CA LEU A 89 -18.10 -31.70 -0.08
C LEU A 89 -17.30 -30.90 0.95
N GLN A 90 -16.57 -31.57 1.85
CA GLN A 90 -15.69 -30.90 2.80
C GLN A 90 -14.57 -30.11 2.10
N LYS A 91 -13.99 -30.69 1.04
CA LYS A 91 -13.01 -29.99 0.20
C LYS A 91 -13.64 -28.80 -0.52
N LEU A 92 -14.84 -28.95 -1.07
CA LEU A 92 -15.59 -27.88 -1.72
C LEU A 92 -15.95 -26.75 -0.76
N LYS A 93 -16.40 -27.08 0.46
CA LYS A 93 -16.67 -26.13 1.54
C LYS A 93 -15.43 -25.29 1.84
N ARG A 94 -14.27 -25.95 1.98
CA ARG A 94 -12.98 -25.27 2.15
C ARG A 94 -12.66 -24.39 0.96
N GLU A 95 -12.76 -24.91 -0.27
CA GLU A 95 -12.50 -24.15 -1.51
C GLU A 95 -13.43 -22.93 -1.66
N ILE A 96 -14.70 -23.02 -1.25
CA ILE A 96 -15.65 -21.91 -1.22
C ILE A 96 -15.28 -20.89 -0.15
N HIS A 97 -14.90 -21.36 1.04
CA HIS A 97 -14.46 -20.48 2.12
C HIS A 97 -13.20 -19.72 1.70
N THR A 98 -12.26 -20.38 1.01
CA THR A 98 -10.96 -19.79 0.63
C THR A 98 -10.96 -19.08 -0.73
N GLY A 99 -11.84 -19.48 -1.65
CA GLY A 99 -11.75 -19.12 -3.07
C GLY A 99 -12.96 -18.37 -3.63
N TRP A 100 -14.04 -18.21 -2.85
CA TRP A 100 -15.20 -17.40 -3.22
C TRP A 100 -15.12 -16.03 -2.55
N TYR A 101 -14.10 -15.29 -2.95
CA TYR A 101 -14.03 -13.84 -2.77
C TYR A 101 -14.03 -13.25 -4.17
N GLU A 102 -14.74 -12.14 -4.36
CA GLU A 102 -14.43 -11.31 -5.52
C GLU A 102 -12.94 -11.00 -5.51
N PRO A 103 -12.25 -11.08 -6.67
CA PRO A 103 -10.84 -10.79 -6.72
C PRO A 103 -10.59 -9.39 -6.16
N LEU A 104 -9.66 -9.29 -5.21
CA LEU A 104 -9.28 -8.01 -4.63
C LEU A 104 -8.88 -7.05 -5.76
N GLN A 105 -9.50 -5.89 -5.78
CA GLN A 105 -9.17 -4.82 -6.71
C GLN A 105 -8.02 -4.00 -6.14
N VAL A 106 -7.00 -3.75 -6.97
CA VAL A 106 -5.90 -2.85 -6.60
C VAL A 106 -6.25 -1.44 -7.07
N LYS A 107 -6.42 -0.51 -6.14
CA LYS A 107 -6.50 0.93 -6.43
C LYS A 107 -5.13 1.55 -6.21
N ILE A 108 -4.60 2.25 -7.21
CA ILE A 108 -3.38 3.07 -7.05
C ILE A 108 -3.78 4.34 -6.29
N LEU A 109 -3.09 4.62 -5.18
CA LEU A 109 -3.28 5.84 -4.40
C LEU A 109 -2.27 6.92 -4.78
N GLY A 110 -1.06 6.51 -5.13
CA GLY A 110 0.01 7.40 -5.54
C GLY A 110 1.15 6.61 -6.16
N ILE A 111 1.88 7.25 -7.06
CA ILE A 111 3.09 6.70 -7.65
C ILE A 111 4.21 7.65 -7.26
N GLY A 112 5.10 7.19 -6.38
CA GLY A 112 6.33 7.89 -6.05
C GLY A 112 7.45 7.50 -7.01
N GLU A 113 8.59 8.14 -6.83
CA GLU A 113 9.79 7.92 -7.64
C GLU A 113 10.35 6.50 -7.46
N ILE A 114 10.22 5.98 -6.24
CA ILE A 114 10.80 4.70 -5.81
C ILE A 114 9.72 3.63 -5.68
N THR A 115 8.59 3.95 -5.05
CA THR A 115 7.54 2.99 -4.72
C THR A 115 6.18 3.43 -5.24
N THR A 116 5.23 2.48 -5.31
CA THR A 116 3.83 2.77 -5.61
C THR A 116 3.00 2.45 -4.38
N THR A 117 2.15 3.39 -4.01
CA THR A 117 1.20 3.25 -2.90
C THR A 117 -0.12 2.75 -3.45
N ILE A 118 -0.64 1.66 -2.87
CA ILE A 118 -1.91 1.04 -3.29
C ILE A 118 -2.88 0.89 -2.12
N GLU A 119 -4.17 0.77 -2.44
CA GLU A 119 -5.23 0.30 -1.57
C GLU A 119 -5.78 -0.99 -2.19
N LEU A 120 -5.99 -2.02 -1.37
CA LEU A 120 -6.76 -3.20 -1.79
C LEU A 120 -8.24 -2.94 -1.48
N LYS A 121 -9.11 -3.24 -2.44
CA LYS A 121 -10.56 -3.10 -2.34
C LYS A 121 -11.27 -4.43 -2.60
N GLY A 122 -12.49 -4.57 -2.09
CA GLY A 122 -13.31 -5.75 -2.26
C GLY A 122 -13.43 -6.58 -0.98
N GLN A 123 -14.21 -7.66 -1.06
CA GLN A 123 -14.43 -8.55 0.08
C GLN A 123 -13.12 -9.26 0.45
N GLY A 124 -12.63 -9.04 1.67
CA GLY A 124 -11.33 -9.53 2.14
C GLY A 124 -10.19 -8.52 2.02
N ALA A 125 -10.45 -7.27 1.59
CA ALA A 125 -9.48 -6.20 1.71
C ALA A 125 -9.05 -6.04 3.17
N PRO A 126 -7.75 -5.83 3.45
CA PRO A 126 -7.25 -5.71 4.81
C PRO A 126 -7.88 -4.49 5.48
N LEU A 127 -8.75 -4.77 6.45
CA LEU A 127 -9.19 -3.82 7.45
C LEU A 127 -8.48 -4.16 8.75
N LYS A 128 -8.05 -3.13 9.48
CA LYS A 128 -7.39 -3.31 10.76
C LYS A 128 -8.11 -2.52 11.83
N LYS A 129 -8.31 -3.13 13.01
CA LYS A 129 -8.73 -2.35 14.18
C LYS A 129 -7.55 -1.51 14.61
N LYS A 130 -7.71 -0.18 14.64
CA LYS A 130 -6.61 0.71 15.02
C LYS A 130 -6.27 0.49 16.49
N PRO A 131 -4.99 0.24 16.86
CA PRO A 131 -4.63 0.04 18.25
C PRO A 131 -5.01 1.26 19.10
N GLY A 132 -5.57 1.02 20.29
CA GLY A 132 -6.02 2.07 21.21
C GLY A 132 -7.34 2.76 20.82
N GLU A 133 -7.91 2.46 19.65
CA GLU A 133 -9.15 3.08 19.17
C GLU A 133 -10.21 2.03 18.81
N ASN A 134 -11.50 2.34 19.04
CA ASN A 134 -12.59 1.44 18.66
C ASN A 134 -13.08 1.68 17.22
N ARG A 135 -12.15 1.82 16.28
CA ARG A 135 -12.48 1.98 14.85
C ARG A 135 -11.65 1.10 13.93
N TRP A 136 -12.25 0.75 12.80
CA TRP A 136 -11.60 0.02 11.73
C TRP A 136 -11.03 0.99 10.69
N ILE A 137 -9.78 0.74 10.31
CA ILE A 137 -9.05 1.55 9.33
C ILE A 137 -8.75 0.75 8.07
N ARG A 138 -8.71 1.47 6.96
CA ARG A 138 -8.18 0.97 5.69
C ARG A 138 -6.68 1.20 5.65
N MET A 139 -5.98 0.39 4.86
CA MET A 139 -4.52 0.48 4.76
C MET A 139 -4.11 0.98 3.37
N ALA A 140 -3.20 1.96 3.36
CA ALA A 140 -2.33 2.27 2.25
C ALA A 140 -1.11 1.36 2.33
N ILE A 141 -0.71 0.76 1.21
CA ILE A 141 0.33 -0.27 1.17
C ILE A 141 1.42 0.18 0.20
N LYS A 142 2.66 0.25 0.69
CA LYS A 142 3.86 0.43 -0.13
C LYS A 142 4.68 -0.85 -0.09
N LYS A 143 5.15 -1.31 -1.24
CA LYS A 143 6.07 -2.44 -1.33
C LYS A 143 7.50 -1.93 -1.43
N ALA A 144 8.37 -2.33 -0.49
CA ALA A 144 9.81 -2.07 -0.57
C ALA A 144 10.47 -2.96 -1.65
N PRO A 145 11.65 -2.57 -2.18
CA PRO A 145 12.44 -3.45 -3.03
C PRO A 145 12.77 -4.78 -2.33
N SER A 146 12.98 -5.86 -3.08
CA SER A 146 13.23 -7.17 -2.50
C SER A 146 14.59 -7.27 -1.81
N PHE A 147 14.67 -8.04 -0.73
CA PHE A 147 15.84 -8.24 0.11
C PHE A 147 16.50 -9.58 -0.18
N PRO A 148 17.84 -9.68 -0.12
CA PRO A 148 18.56 -10.90 -0.43
C PRO A 148 18.30 -12.04 0.54
N ASN A 149 18.05 -11.73 1.81
CA ASN A 149 17.80 -12.69 2.87
C ASN A 149 16.82 -12.08 3.90
N LYS A 150 16.41 -12.90 4.86
CA LYS A 150 15.40 -12.54 5.86
C LYS A 150 15.93 -11.47 6.80
N GLU A 151 17.18 -11.60 7.19
CA GLU A 151 17.88 -10.77 8.16
C GLU A 151 17.97 -9.31 7.67
N SER A 152 18.27 -9.11 6.38
CA SER A 152 18.30 -7.77 5.78
C SER A 152 16.93 -7.11 5.76
N ALA A 153 15.86 -7.90 5.53
CA ALA A 153 14.49 -7.41 5.52
C ALA A 153 14.02 -7.06 6.95
N GLU A 154 14.35 -7.87 7.93
CA GLU A 154 14.10 -7.61 9.36
C GLU A 154 14.88 -6.38 9.84
N GLY A 155 16.14 -6.22 9.41
CA GLY A 155 16.93 -5.03 9.68
C GLY A 155 16.28 -3.75 9.16
N TYR A 156 15.79 -3.77 7.92
CA TYR A 156 15.01 -2.65 7.36
C TYR A 156 13.76 -2.33 8.18
N ILE A 157 12.98 -3.36 8.57
CA ILE A 157 11.78 -3.17 9.42
C ILE A 157 12.14 -2.51 10.74
N LYS A 158 13.25 -2.93 11.38
CA LYS A 158 13.72 -2.33 12.62
C LYS A 158 14.03 -0.85 12.46
N ILE A 159 14.67 -0.46 11.37
CA ILE A 159 15.01 0.94 11.08
C ILE A 159 13.75 1.76 10.79
N CYS A 160 12.74 1.20 10.11
CA CYS A 160 11.44 1.88 9.94
C CYS A 160 10.78 2.20 11.28
N TYR A 161 10.70 1.23 12.20
CA TYR A 161 10.13 1.47 13.53
C TYR A 161 10.97 2.45 14.35
N GLU A 162 12.30 2.41 14.22
CA GLU A 162 13.19 3.36 14.86
C GLU A 162 12.93 4.79 14.37
N TYR A 163 12.82 4.98 13.05
CA TYR A 163 12.52 6.27 12.44
C TYR A 163 11.14 6.81 12.86
N GLU A 164 10.12 5.97 12.83
CA GLU A 164 8.77 6.32 13.31
C GLU A 164 8.79 6.75 14.79
N ASN A 165 9.54 6.03 15.64
CA ASN A 165 9.72 6.38 17.05
C ASN A 165 10.48 7.71 17.24
N PHE A 166 11.51 7.99 16.43
CA PHE A 166 12.19 9.28 16.46
C PHE A 166 11.25 10.43 16.10
N LEU A 167 10.53 10.28 14.98
CA LEU A 167 9.55 11.27 14.54
C LEU A 167 8.52 11.54 15.63
N SER A 168 7.90 10.49 16.20
CA SER A 168 6.83 10.67 17.18
C SER A 168 7.34 11.14 18.54
N ASN A 169 8.32 10.45 19.13
CA ASN A 169 8.65 10.59 20.55
C ASN A 169 9.75 11.62 20.80
N ALA A 170 10.70 11.78 19.88
CA ALA A 170 11.77 12.76 20.02
C ALA A 170 11.39 14.12 19.41
N LEU A 171 10.69 14.11 18.28
CA LEU A 171 10.41 15.32 17.49
C LEU A 171 8.97 15.81 17.61
N GLY A 172 8.05 15.00 18.14
CA GLY A 172 6.62 15.33 18.23
C GLY A 172 5.93 15.42 16.86
N ILE A 173 6.53 14.86 15.81
CA ILE A 173 5.96 14.78 14.46
C ILE A 173 4.98 13.62 14.43
N GLN A 174 3.71 13.92 14.19
CA GLN A 174 2.67 12.90 14.15
C GLN A 174 2.74 12.10 12.85
N THR A 175 2.66 10.78 12.95
CA THR A 175 2.57 9.86 11.80
C THR A 175 1.29 9.04 11.88
N PRO A 176 0.76 8.52 10.77
CA PRO A 176 -0.37 7.61 10.82
C PRO A 176 0.06 6.30 11.51
N TYR A 177 -0.93 5.52 11.93
CA TYR A 177 -0.65 4.16 12.35
C TYR A 177 0.03 3.38 11.22
N ALA A 178 1.14 2.70 11.52
CA ALA A 178 1.89 1.90 10.56
C ALA A 178 2.23 0.50 11.10
N GLU A 179 2.37 -0.46 10.20
CA GLU A 179 2.93 -1.77 10.46
C GLU A 179 3.73 -2.25 9.26
N HIS A 180 4.79 -3.01 9.50
CA HIS A 180 5.66 -3.52 8.44
C HIS A 180 5.59 -5.05 8.43
N ARG A 181 5.20 -5.61 7.28
CA ARG A 181 5.01 -7.05 7.14
C ARG A 181 6.05 -7.66 6.23
N LEU A 182 6.66 -8.72 6.75
CA LEU A 182 7.61 -9.55 6.05
C LEU A 182 6.89 -10.66 5.28
N MET A 183 7.27 -10.89 4.03
CA MET A 183 6.73 -11.96 3.19
C MET A 183 7.84 -12.66 2.41
N PRO A 184 7.78 -14.00 2.24
CA PRO A 184 8.69 -14.69 1.35
C PRO A 184 8.46 -14.25 -0.10
N GLY A 185 9.54 -13.91 -0.78
CA GLY A 185 9.59 -13.60 -2.21
C GLY A 185 9.89 -14.84 -3.06
N LYS A 186 10.21 -14.63 -4.34
CA LYS A 186 10.69 -15.69 -5.23
C LYS A 186 12.21 -15.83 -5.10
N GLU A 187 12.75 -16.97 -5.55
CA GLU A 187 14.21 -17.16 -5.67
C GLU A 187 14.99 -16.88 -4.36
N GLY A 188 14.40 -17.25 -3.21
CA GLY A 188 15.01 -17.05 -1.88
C GLY A 188 15.02 -15.61 -1.38
N ARG A 189 14.41 -14.67 -2.11
CA ARG A 189 14.30 -13.26 -1.72
C ARG A 189 13.22 -13.05 -0.66
N TRP A 190 13.29 -11.91 0.02
CA TRP A 190 12.30 -11.47 0.99
C TRP A 190 11.68 -10.15 0.59
N LEU A 191 10.41 -9.94 0.92
CA LEU A 191 9.66 -8.73 0.60
C LEU A 191 9.20 -8.08 1.90
N VAL A 192 9.28 -6.74 1.93
CA VAL A 192 8.66 -5.95 3.00
C VAL A 192 7.52 -5.13 2.40
N TYR A 193 6.37 -5.20 3.04
CA TYR A 193 5.21 -4.37 2.76
C TYR A 193 4.98 -3.45 3.94
N ASN A 194 5.06 -2.14 3.69
CA ASN A 194 4.78 -1.10 4.66
C ASN A 194 3.28 -0.79 4.55
N PHE A 195 2.53 -1.11 5.59
CA PHE A 195 1.11 -0.80 5.71
C PHE A 195 0.96 0.43 6.59
N GLN A 196 0.20 1.41 6.13
CA GLN A 196 -0.05 2.65 6.85
C GLN A 196 -1.56 2.96 6.82
N GLU A 197 -2.09 3.58 7.86
CA GLU A 197 -3.47 4.06 7.88
C GLU A 197 -3.74 4.93 6.65
N ARG A 198 -4.73 4.54 5.86
CA ARG A 198 -5.17 5.31 4.70
C ARG A 198 -5.95 6.51 5.20
N LEU A 199 -5.38 7.69 4.99
CA LEU A 199 -6.08 8.96 5.22
C LEU A 199 -7.03 9.31 4.08
N ARG A 200 -7.91 10.29 4.37
CA ARG A 200 -8.80 10.89 3.38
C ARG A 200 -7.97 11.59 2.31
N SER A 201 -8.47 11.60 1.07
CA SER A 201 -7.72 12.26 0.00
C SER A 201 -7.82 13.78 0.16
N GLU A 202 -8.95 14.26 0.70
CA GLU A 202 -9.23 15.66 0.97
C GLU A 202 -8.29 16.28 2.00
N SER A 203 -7.70 15.47 2.89
CA SER A 203 -6.75 15.94 3.89
C SER A 203 -5.32 16.06 3.35
N ILE A 204 -5.00 15.54 2.16
CA ILE A 204 -3.62 15.52 1.65
C ILE A 204 -3.22 16.91 1.18
N ALA A 205 -2.13 17.46 1.72
CA ALA A 205 -1.75 18.86 1.51
C ALA A 205 -1.58 19.23 0.03
N CYS A 206 -1.04 18.34 -0.80
CA CYS A 206 -0.86 18.61 -2.23
C CYS A 206 -2.19 18.76 -3.00
N LEU A 207 -3.27 18.16 -2.48
CA LEU A 207 -4.64 18.32 -2.99
C LEU A 207 -5.31 19.57 -2.40
N ILE A 208 -4.99 19.91 -1.15
CA ILE A 208 -5.49 21.12 -0.48
C ILE A 208 -4.99 22.38 -1.20
N ILE A 209 -3.69 22.47 -1.52
CA ILE A 209 -3.13 23.65 -2.21
C ILE A 209 -3.71 23.88 -3.62
N GLN A 210 -4.46 22.92 -4.17
CA GLN A 210 -5.16 23.11 -5.46
C GLN A 210 -6.45 23.91 -5.32
N VAL A 211 -7.05 23.92 -4.14
CA VAL A 211 -8.41 24.44 -3.92
C VAL A 211 -8.52 25.45 -2.79
N ALA A 212 -7.55 25.47 -1.88
CA ALA A 212 -7.54 26.39 -0.75
C ALA A 212 -7.26 27.83 -1.20
N ARG A 213 -7.75 28.79 -0.41
CA ARG A 213 -7.43 30.21 -0.57
C ARG A 213 -5.98 30.48 -0.23
N LEU A 214 -5.43 31.57 -0.73
CA LEU A 214 -4.01 31.91 -0.56
C LEU A 214 -3.60 31.93 0.92
N GLU A 215 -4.43 32.53 1.78
CA GLU A 215 -4.14 32.66 3.21
C GLU A 215 -4.03 31.29 3.90
N GLU A 216 -4.81 30.31 3.46
CA GLU A 216 -4.73 28.94 4.00
C GLU A 216 -3.49 28.21 3.47
N ILE A 217 -3.06 28.49 2.24
CA ILE A 217 -1.83 27.92 1.67
C ILE A 217 -0.59 28.48 2.38
N GLU A 218 -0.59 29.77 2.71
CA GLU A 218 0.45 30.41 3.52
C GLU A 218 0.56 29.76 4.91
N LYS A 219 -0.57 29.53 5.58
CA LYS A 219 -0.60 28.79 6.86
C LYS A 219 -0.08 27.37 6.72
N ILE A 220 -0.45 26.66 5.66
CA ILE A 220 0.09 25.32 5.37
C ILE A 220 1.61 25.38 5.29
N LEU A 221 2.16 26.28 4.46
CA LEU A 221 3.60 26.41 4.30
C LEU A 221 4.31 26.68 5.64
N LEU A 222 3.81 27.63 6.43
CA LEU A 222 4.40 27.95 7.73
C LEU A 222 4.33 26.76 8.71
N ARG A 223 3.21 26.03 8.75
CA ARG A 223 3.08 24.82 9.56
C ARG A 223 4.09 23.75 9.15
N LEU A 224 4.34 23.57 7.85
CA LEU A 224 5.33 22.62 7.35
C LEU A 224 6.77 23.06 7.71
N LEU A 225 7.08 24.34 7.59
CA LEU A 225 8.38 24.90 7.95
C LEU A 225 8.69 24.71 9.45
N GLU A 226 7.70 24.86 10.34
CA GLU A 226 7.90 24.58 11.76
C GLU A 226 8.22 23.10 12.05
N GLU A 227 7.56 22.15 11.38
CA GLU A 227 7.92 20.73 11.54
C GLU A 227 9.34 20.44 11.05
N ILE A 228 9.75 21.05 9.94
CA ILE A 228 11.13 20.95 9.42
C ILE A 228 12.12 21.53 10.44
N ARG A 229 11.80 22.68 11.04
CA ARG A 229 12.66 23.34 12.05
C ARG A 229 12.95 22.41 13.22
N LYS A 230 11.94 21.72 13.76
CA LYS A 230 12.10 20.78 14.89
C LYS A 230 13.20 19.75 14.62
N ILE A 231 13.21 19.18 13.41
CA ILE A 231 14.17 18.14 13.00
C ILE A 231 15.59 18.69 13.01
N PHE A 232 15.79 19.85 12.38
CA PHE A 232 17.13 20.38 12.22
C PHE A 232 17.71 20.99 13.49
N LEU A 233 16.87 21.53 14.37
CA LEU A 233 17.29 21.89 15.72
C LEU A 233 17.65 20.67 16.56
N TRP A 234 16.87 19.60 16.45
CA TRP A 234 17.17 18.36 17.15
C TRP A 234 18.48 17.74 16.64
N ASN A 235 18.69 17.68 15.32
CA ASN A 235 19.95 17.21 14.72
C ASN A 235 21.15 18.06 15.17
N HIS A 236 20.99 19.37 15.30
CA HIS A 236 22.05 20.24 15.81
C HIS A 236 22.41 19.95 17.28
N ALA A 237 21.40 19.63 18.10
CA ALA A 237 21.59 19.29 19.51
C ALA A 237 22.15 17.87 19.73
N HIS A 238 22.06 16.97 18.74
CA HIS A 238 22.46 15.56 18.84
C HIS A 238 23.39 15.17 17.68
N PRO A 239 24.63 15.66 17.63
CA PRO A 239 25.52 15.50 16.46
C PRO A 239 25.88 14.04 16.13
N GLU A 240 25.71 13.12 17.09
CA GLU A 240 25.88 11.68 16.91
C GLU A 240 24.73 11.04 16.10
N TYR A 241 23.60 11.74 15.96
CA TYR A 241 22.46 11.37 15.13
C TYR A 241 22.20 12.42 14.04
N GLN A 242 21.80 11.97 12.86
CA GLN A 242 21.17 12.85 11.88
C GLN A 242 19.91 12.16 11.36
N ILE A 243 18.80 12.87 11.47
CA ILE A 243 17.53 12.44 10.91
C ILE A 243 17.35 13.19 9.59
N GLY A 244 17.29 12.43 8.50
CA GLY A 244 16.97 12.96 7.19
C GLY A 244 15.46 13.03 7.02
N PHE A 245 14.96 13.93 6.18
CA PHE A 245 13.53 14.19 6.10
C PHE A 245 13.08 14.63 4.71
N ASP A 246 12.03 14.00 4.19
CA ASP A 246 11.43 14.34 2.91
C ASP A 246 10.20 15.24 3.12
N ALA A 247 10.43 16.55 3.14
CA ALA A 247 9.40 17.53 3.47
C ALA A 247 8.45 17.89 2.31
N GLN A 248 8.50 17.19 1.18
CA GLN A 248 7.63 17.48 0.04
C GLN A 248 6.15 17.56 0.47
N ILE A 249 5.41 18.54 -0.07
CA ILE A 249 3.98 18.77 0.23
C ILE A 249 3.12 17.49 0.21
N PRO A 250 3.23 16.56 -0.75
CA PRO A 250 2.40 15.35 -0.78
C PRO A 250 2.62 14.39 0.40
N ASN A 251 3.69 14.56 1.17
CA ASN A 251 3.97 13.75 2.35
C ASN A 251 3.24 14.25 3.61
N TRP A 252 2.32 15.21 3.47
CA TRP A 252 1.61 15.83 4.61
C TRP A 252 0.10 15.73 4.48
N ALA A 253 -0.57 15.66 5.63
CA ALA A 253 -2.03 15.70 5.72
C ALA A 253 -2.55 16.56 6.88
N PHE A 254 -3.56 17.39 6.60
CA PHE A 254 -4.31 18.20 7.56
C PHE A 254 -5.67 17.52 7.80
N ILE A 255 -5.84 16.87 8.96
CA ILE A 255 -6.83 15.81 9.16
C ILE A 255 -8.28 16.28 9.14
N ARG A 256 -8.55 17.48 9.65
CA ARG A 256 -9.88 18.08 9.71
C ARG A 256 -10.20 18.92 8.48
N PHE A 257 -9.22 19.25 7.64
CA PHE A 257 -9.48 20.01 6.42
C PHE A 257 -10.44 19.26 5.48
N GLY A 258 -11.43 19.97 4.98
CA GLY A 258 -12.37 19.45 3.99
C GLY A 258 -13.45 20.45 3.62
N PRO A 259 -14.43 20.06 2.79
CA PRO A 259 -15.46 20.98 2.30
C PRO A 259 -16.32 21.63 3.41
N GLU A 260 -16.46 20.92 4.53
CA GLU A 260 -17.18 21.38 5.73
C GLU A 260 -16.31 22.27 6.64
N HIS A 261 -14.98 22.12 6.54
CA HIS A 261 -13.99 22.85 7.34
C HIS A 261 -12.82 23.31 6.43
N PRO A 262 -13.03 24.33 5.58
CA PRO A 262 -12.05 24.75 4.57
C PRO A 262 -11.01 25.74 5.11
N VAL A 263 -10.72 25.70 6.41
CA VAL A 263 -9.82 26.61 7.10
C VAL A 263 -8.79 25.80 7.87
N ILE A 264 -7.53 26.24 7.82
CA ILE A 264 -6.44 25.69 8.59
C ILE A 264 -6.31 26.48 9.88
N GLU A 265 -6.60 25.81 10.98
CA GLU A 265 -6.43 26.34 12.34
C GLU A 265 -5.00 26.14 12.83
N GLU A 266 -4.56 26.96 13.78
CA GLU A 266 -3.25 26.82 14.40
C GLU A 266 -3.08 25.46 15.10
N THR A 267 -4.16 24.90 15.64
CA THR A 267 -4.19 23.58 16.30
C THR A 267 -4.54 22.43 15.36
N GLU A 268 -4.57 22.67 14.03
CA GLU A 268 -4.93 21.66 13.04
C GLU A 268 -3.94 20.48 13.11
N PRO A 269 -4.42 19.23 13.27
CA PRO A 269 -3.57 18.05 13.30
C PRO A 269 -2.90 17.87 11.95
N LEU A 270 -1.58 17.91 11.99
CA LEU A 270 -0.71 17.74 10.84
C LEU A 270 -0.01 16.38 10.96
N ILE A 271 -0.18 15.53 9.95
CA ILE A 271 0.39 14.19 9.91
C ILE A 271 1.39 14.07 8.77
N TYR A 272 2.57 13.53 9.06
CA TYR A 272 3.61 13.19 8.11
C TYR A 272 3.48 11.72 7.64
N LEU A 273 3.52 11.50 6.33
CA LEU A 273 3.15 10.23 5.70
C LEU A 273 4.34 9.38 5.27
N ASP A 274 5.48 9.97 4.87
CA ASP A 274 6.56 9.18 4.27
C ASP A 274 7.54 8.61 5.30
N THR A 275 7.11 7.56 5.99
CA THR A 275 7.94 6.79 6.94
C THR A 275 8.61 5.57 6.32
N SER A 276 8.32 5.29 5.05
CA SER A 276 8.82 4.11 4.33
C SER A 276 10.26 4.22 3.82
N THR A 277 10.86 5.40 3.91
CA THR A 277 12.25 5.63 3.56
C THR A 277 12.94 6.17 4.82
N PRO A 278 13.31 5.30 5.78
CA PRO A 278 13.81 5.78 7.05
C PRO A 278 15.25 6.29 6.89
N LEU A 279 15.41 7.61 6.99
CA LEU A 279 16.68 8.30 6.77
C LEU A 279 17.30 8.61 8.14
N ILE A 280 18.19 7.74 8.58
CA ILE A 280 18.90 7.88 9.86
C ILE A 280 20.38 7.68 9.61
N ARG A 281 21.19 8.63 10.08
CA ARG A 281 22.63 8.47 10.24
C ARG A 281 22.99 8.41 11.71
N ARG A 282 23.92 7.53 12.03
CA ARG A 282 24.58 7.46 13.34
C ARG A 282 26.07 7.66 13.12
N ASN A 283 26.65 8.66 13.77
CA ASN A 283 28.05 9.04 13.59
C ASN A 283 28.43 9.23 12.10
N GLY A 284 27.54 9.86 11.33
CA GLY A 284 27.71 10.08 9.89
C GLY A 284 27.52 8.84 8.99
N ILE A 285 27.19 7.68 9.55
CA ILE A 285 26.98 6.43 8.81
C ILE A 285 25.48 6.20 8.59
N GLU A 286 25.07 6.06 7.33
CA GLU A 286 23.70 5.74 6.94
C GLU A 286 23.30 4.36 7.49
N GLN A 287 22.17 4.31 8.21
CA GLN A 287 21.65 3.06 8.78
C GLN A 287 20.86 2.26 7.76
N LEU A 288 20.20 2.94 6.81
CA LEU A 288 19.50 2.29 5.71
C LEU A 288 20.49 1.72 4.69
N ASP A 289 20.31 0.46 4.31
CA ASP A 289 21.06 -0.12 3.20
C ASP A 289 20.66 0.55 1.87
N THR A 290 21.46 1.52 1.44
CA THR A 290 21.22 2.32 0.24
C THR A 290 21.26 1.49 -1.06
N GLU A 291 21.79 0.25 -1.03
CA GLU A 291 21.71 -0.68 -2.18
C GLU A 291 20.27 -1.01 -2.55
N ILE A 292 19.33 -0.87 -1.62
CA ILE A 292 17.89 -1.06 -1.86
C ILE A 292 17.40 -0.17 -3.02
N PHE A 293 17.93 1.05 -3.15
CA PHE A 293 17.59 1.97 -4.24
C PHE A 293 18.23 1.56 -5.58
N LEU A 294 19.44 1.01 -5.52
CA LEU A 294 20.21 0.55 -6.69
C LEU A 294 19.71 -0.78 -7.25
N LYS A 295 18.85 -1.52 -6.55
CA LYS A 295 18.25 -2.76 -7.07
C LYS A 295 17.43 -2.55 -8.34
N SER A 296 17.04 -1.31 -8.61
CA SER A 296 16.31 -0.89 -9.80
C SER A 296 17.23 -0.49 -10.98
N ILE A 297 18.54 -0.57 -10.79
CA ILE A 297 19.58 -0.16 -11.73
C ILE A 297 20.30 -1.41 -12.28
N PRO A 298 20.64 -1.43 -13.59
CA PRO A 298 21.47 -2.48 -14.17
C PRO A 298 22.78 -2.68 -13.41
N LEU A 299 23.15 -3.94 -13.14
CA LEU A 299 24.30 -4.30 -12.28
C LEU A 299 25.60 -3.56 -12.63
N PHE A 300 25.90 -3.41 -13.92
CA PHE A 300 27.13 -2.77 -14.39
C PHE A 300 27.17 -1.24 -14.16
N LEU A 301 26.01 -0.58 -13.98
CA LEU A 301 25.93 0.85 -13.69
C LEU A 301 25.93 1.16 -12.18
N ARG A 302 25.64 0.17 -11.34
CA ARG A 302 25.55 0.38 -9.88
C ARG A 302 26.80 1.02 -9.28
N PRO A 303 28.04 0.60 -9.61
CA PRO A 303 29.23 1.21 -9.02
C PRO A 303 29.37 2.70 -9.31
N VAL A 304 28.99 3.12 -10.54
CA VAL A 304 29.04 4.53 -10.96
C VAL A 304 27.97 5.32 -10.21
N ILE A 305 26.71 4.87 -10.28
CA ILE A 305 25.58 5.57 -9.63
C ILE A 305 25.75 5.64 -8.11
N ARG A 306 26.29 4.58 -7.49
CA ARG A 306 26.60 4.54 -6.05
C ARG A 306 27.55 5.65 -5.63
N ARG A 307 28.64 5.85 -6.39
CA ARG A 307 29.71 6.78 -6.03
C ARG A 307 29.35 8.23 -6.32
N THR A 308 28.62 8.49 -7.40
CA THR A 308 28.38 9.87 -7.86
C THR A 308 27.01 10.40 -7.46
N LEU A 309 25.94 9.63 -7.71
CA LEU A 309 24.57 10.15 -7.68
C LEU A 309 23.84 9.80 -6.38
N LEU A 310 24.02 8.58 -5.86
CA LEU A 310 23.24 8.09 -4.71
C LEU A 310 23.55 8.85 -3.43
N LYS A 311 24.84 9.08 -3.14
CA LYS A 311 25.24 9.83 -1.95
C LYS A 311 24.71 11.27 -2.00
N GLU A 312 24.88 11.94 -3.14
CA GLU A 312 24.41 13.31 -3.32
C GLU A 312 22.89 13.43 -3.19
N VAL A 313 22.14 12.49 -3.77
CA VAL A 313 20.67 12.45 -3.66
C VAL A 313 20.24 12.25 -2.20
N LEU A 314 20.88 11.34 -1.47
CA LEU A 314 20.51 11.08 -0.08
C LEU A 314 20.94 12.21 0.87
N ASP A 315 22.08 12.85 0.62
CA ASP A 315 22.59 13.95 1.45
C ASP A 315 21.63 15.15 1.51
N ARG A 316 20.81 15.36 0.47
CA ARG A 316 19.83 16.47 0.41
C ARG A 316 18.83 16.40 1.56
N TYR A 317 18.37 15.20 1.90
CA TYR A 317 17.40 15.03 2.99
C TYR A 317 17.95 15.37 4.39
N TYR A 318 19.28 15.45 4.53
CA TYR A 318 19.94 15.79 5.80
C TYR A 318 20.32 17.27 5.89
N ARG A 319 20.12 18.06 4.83
CA ARG A 319 20.51 19.47 4.78
C ARG A 319 19.27 20.34 4.85
N PRO A 320 19.17 21.26 5.83
CA PRO A 320 17.97 22.06 6.02
C PRO A 320 17.63 22.89 4.78
N ARG A 321 18.67 23.42 4.12
CA ARG A 321 18.49 24.19 2.89
C ARG A 321 17.81 23.35 1.80
N ASP A 322 18.30 22.14 1.56
CA ASP A 322 17.84 21.30 0.45
C ASP A 322 16.41 20.78 0.72
N VAL A 323 16.09 20.44 1.98
CA VAL A 323 14.74 20.00 2.38
C VAL A 323 13.69 21.10 2.19
N ILE A 324 13.98 22.35 2.57
CA ILE A 324 13.08 23.47 2.34
C ILE A 324 12.97 23.78 0.84
N LEU A 325 14.06 23.60 0.10
CA LEU A 325 14.07 23.75 -1.36
C LEU A 325 13.11 22.73 -2.02
N ASP A 326 13.14 21.46 -1.60
CA ASP A 326 12.20 20.42 -2.04
C ASP A 326 10.73 20.77 -1.71
N LEU A 327 10.48 21.30 -0.51
CA LEU A 327 9.17 21.80 -0.12
C LEU A 327 8.68 22.90 -1.08
N LEU A 328 9.51 23.89 -1.39
CA LEU A 328 9.16 24.97 -2.32
C LEU A 328 9.01 24.48 -3.77
N ALA A 329 9.88 23.56 -4.21
CA ALA A 329 9.79 22.95 -5.53
C ALA A 329 8.50 22.13 -5.72
N SER A 330 7.90 21.66 -4.62
CA SER A 330 6.62 20.95 -4.64
C SER A 330 5.47 21.79 -5.23
N PHE A 331 5.50 23.12 -5.11
CA PHE A 331 4.50 23.97 -5.77
C PHE A 331 4.58 23.87 -7.30
N ILE A 332 5.77 23.68 -7.87
CA ILE A 332 5.95 23.47 -9.32
C ILE A 332 5.44 22.08 -9.72
N THR A 333 5.85 21.04 -8.99
CA THR A 333 5.47 19.65 -9.32
C THR A 333 3.97 19.40 -9.15
N HIS A 334 3.32 20.14 -8.25
CA HIS A 334 1.88 20.11 -8.02
C HIS A 334 1.14 21.27 -8.69
N HIS A 335 1.59 21.72 -9.87
CA HIS A 335 0.81 22.61 -10.74
C HIS A 335 0.35 23.95 -10.13
N ARG A 336 1.06 24.46 -9.11
CA ARG A 336 0.89 25.80 -8.54
C ARG A 336 2.14 26.69 -8.65
N PRO A 337 2.82 26.75 -9.81
CA PRO A 337 4.00 27.61 -9.97
C PRO A 337 3.67 29.10 -9.87
N ASP A 338 2.40 29.48 -9.99
CA ASP A 338 1.87 30.83 -9.79
C ASP A 338 2.09 31.33 -8.36
N LEU A 339 2.02 30.45 -7.36
CA LEU A 339 2.20 30.81 -5.95
C LEU A 339 3.65 30.95 -5.52
N LEU A 340 4.58 30.40 -6.31
CA LEU A 340 5.97 30.24 -5.90
C LEU A 340 6.65 31.55 -5.46
N PRO A 341 6.48 32.70 -6.14
CA PRO A 341 7.10 33.96 -5.69
C PRO A 341 6.69 34.36 -4.27
N GLY A 342 5.38 34.33 -3.96
CA GLY A 342 4.87 34.67 -2.63
C GLY A 342 5.29 33.66 -1.56
N MET A 343 5.31 32.37 -1.89
CA MET A 343 5.79 31.33 -0.96
C MET A 343 7.27 31.47 -0.63
N ILE A 344 8.11 31.92 -1.58
CA ILE A 344 9.53 32.20 -1.34
C ILE A 344 9.70 33.42 -0.44
N GLU A 345 8.95 34.51 -0.68
CA GLU A 345 8.99 35.69 0.17
C GLU A 345 8.62 35.34 1.61
N LEU A 346 7.50 34.63 1.79
CA LEU A 346 7.04 34.16 3.10
C LEU A 346 8.07 33.24 3.77
N THR A 347 8.69 32.32 3.02
CA THR A 347 9.73 31.43 3.56
C THR A 347 10.97 32.21 4.00
N ASN A 348 11.42 33.16 3.19
CA ASN A 348 12.60 33.98 3.51
C ASN A 348 12.35 34.86 4.74
N GLN A 349 11.15 35.43 4.86
CA GLN A 349 10.75 36.16 6.06
C GLN A 349 10.74 35.24 7.28
N TRP A 350 10.11 34.06 7.18
CA TRP A 350 10.10 33.08 8.26
C TRP A 350 11.51 32.63 8.69
N LEU A 351 12.42 32.42 7.73
CA LEU A 351 13.81 32.08 8.02
C LEU A 351 14.52 33.17 8.81
N ASN A 352 14.31 34.42 8.43
CA ASN A 352 14.88 35.56 9.14
C ASN A 352 14.31 35.71 10.55
N ASP A 353 13.00 35.56 10.71
CA ASP A 353 12.29 35.90 11.93
C ASP A 353 12.27 34.76 12.96
N LYS A 354 12.19 33.50 12.51
CA LYS A 354 11.91 32.33 13.38
C LYS A 354 12.93 31.20 13.29
N ALA A 355 13.81 31.20 12.29
CA ALA A 355 14.78 30.13 12.07
C ALA A 355 16.18 30.65 11.71
N SER A 356 16.52 31.84 12.21
CA SER A 356 17.83 32.49 11.96
C SER A 356 19.00 31.63 12.45
N GLU A 357 18.75 30.80 13.47
CA GLU A 357 19.70 29.85 14.02
C GLU A 357 20.13 28.76 13.01
N LEU A 358 19.33 28.50 11.98
CA LEU A 358 19.69 27.55 10.90
C LEU A 358 20.63 28.17 9.86
N GLN A 359 20.87 29.49 9.89
CA GLN A 359 21.79 30.21 9.01
C GLN A 359 21.60 29.92 7.51
N ILE A 360 20.34 29.79 7.08
CA ILE A 360 20.00 29.48 5.68
C ILE A 360 19.93 30.78 4.89
N ALA A 361 20.69 30.86 3.79
CA ALA A 361 20.62 32.00 2.88
C ALA A 361 19.21 32.13 2.24
N PRO A 362 18.74 33.34 1.92
CA PRO A 362 17.46 33.51 1.24
C PRO A 362 17.38 32.73 -0.08
N TYR A 363 16.19 32.22 -0.40
CA TYR A 363 15.89 31.54 -1.66
C TYR A 363 15.50 32.51 -2.75
N THR A 364 15.71 32.10 -4.01
CA THR A 364 15.25 32.84 -5.19
C THR A 364 14.40 31.98 -6.11
N VAL A 365 13.48 32.61 -6.85
CA VAL A 365 12.65 31.89 -7.85
C VAL A 365 13.52 31.16 -8.88
N LYS A 366 14.65 31.76 -9.28
CA LYS A 366 15.57 31.17 -10.26
C LYS A 366 16.20 29.89 -9.71
N GLU A 367 16.60 29.87 -8.44
CA GLU A 367 17.16 28.71 -7.76
C GLU A 367 16.15 27.57 -7.71
N ILE A 368 14.93 27.80 -7.21
CA ILE A 368 13.91 26.74 -7.09
C ILE A 368 13.57 26.15 -8.47
N LYS A 369 13.42 27.00 -9.50
CA LYS A 369 13.18 26.53 -10.88
C LYS A 369 14.35 25.74 -11.45
N SER A 370 15.59 26.16 -11.17
CA SER A 370 16.79 25.45 -11.61
C SER A 370 16.88 24.07 -10.96
N TYR A 371 16.68 24.02 -9.65
CA TYR A 371 16.64 22.78 -8.89
C TYR A 371 15.57 21.82 -9.41
N ASN A 372 14.32 22.28 -9.55
CA ASN A 372 13.23 21.43 -10.03
C ASN A 372 13.54 20.83 -11.41
N ARG A 373 14.18 21.58 -12.32
CA ARG A 373 14.61 21.04 -13.62
C ARG A 373 15.66 19.95 -13.47
N GLN A 374 16.65 20.15 -12.60
CA GLN A 374 17.70 19.16 -12.34
C GLN A 374 17.11 17.89 -11.72
N ASP A 375 16.21 18.04 -10.76
CA ASP A 375 15.54 16.94 -10.09
C ASP A 375 14.69 16.11 -11.07
N VAL A 376 13.89 16.77 -11.92
CA VAL A 376 13.14 16.12 -13.00
C VAL A 376 14.06 15.34 -13.96
N LEU A 377 15.27 15.84 -14.25
CA LEU A 377 16.25 15.14 -15.09
C LEU A 377 16.80 13.89 -14.39
N ILE A 378 17.15 13.99 -13.11
CA ILE A 378 17.64 12.86 -12.29
C ILE A 378 16.60 11.74 -12.28
N TRP A 379 15.33 12.05 -11.98
CA TRP A 379 14.28 11.03 -11.92
C TRP A 379 13.91 10.44 -13.28
N LYS A 380 13.97 11.24 -14.35
CA LYS A 380 13.86 10.71 -15.73
C LYS A 380 14.96 9.69 -16.02
N PHE A 381 16.20 10.00 -15.64
CA PHE A 381 17.33 9.07 -15.80
C PHE A 381 17.12 7.78 -15.01
N PHE A 382 16.82 7.86 -13.71
CA PHE A 382 16.55 6.69 -12.87
C PHE A 382 15.45 5.80 -13.46
N ARG A 383 14.35 6.37 -13.94
CA ARG A 383 13.26 5.61 -14.56
C ARG A 383 13.69 4.86 -15.81
N GLN A 384 14.48 5.50 -16.68
CA GLN A 384 15.00 4.84 -17.88
C GLN A 384 15.90 3.66 -17.48
N MET A 385 16.70 3.81 -16.41
CA MET A 385 17.48 2.70 -15.88
C MET A 385 16.61 1.56 -15.38
N LYS A 386 15.49 1.83 -14.67
CA LYS A 386 14.52 0.78 -14.27
C LYS A 386 13.93 0.04 -15.46
N ARG A 387 13.66 0.74 -16.57
CA ARG A 387 13.12 0.14 -17.80
C ARG A 387 14.15 -0.76 -18.48
N LEU A 388 15.39 -0.30 -18.58
CA LEU A 388 16.49 -1.10 -19.11
C LEU A 388 16.71 -2.33 -18.23
N ASP A 389 16.83 -2.15 -16.90
CA ASP A 389 17.04 -3.26 -15.96
C ASP A 389 15.93 -4.31 -16.08
N ARG A 390 14.67 -3.87 -16.20
CA ARG A 390 13.54 -4.76 -16.48
C ARG A 390 13.70 -5.52 -17.79
N PHE A 391 14.06 -4.83 -18.88
CA PHE A 391 14.26 -5.47 -20.18
C PHE A 391 15.37 -6.51 -20.12
N PHE A 392 16.53 -6.16 -19.55
CA PHE A 392 17.63 -7.11 -19.35
C PHE A 392 17.20 -8.30 -18.47
N THR A 393 16.51 -8.05 -17.37
CA THR A 393 16.08 -9.10 -16.44
C THR A 393 15.06 -10.05 -17.08
N GLU A 394 13.99 -9.53 -17.69
CA GLU A 394 12.89 -10.36 -18.23
C GLU A 394 13.20 -10.93 -19.62
N LYS A 395 13.90 -10.20 -20.48
CA LYS A 395 14.10 -10.57 -21.89
C LYS A 395 15.45 -11.21 -22.18
N ILE A 396 16.51 -10.79 -21.50
CA ILE A 396 17.86 -11.32 -21.72
C ILE A 396 18.18 -12.44 -20.73
N LEU A 397 17.88 -12.24 -19.45
CA LEU A 397 18.17 -13.23 -18.40
C LEU A 397 17.03 -14.23 -18.14
N GLY A 398 15.83 -13.97 -18.68
CA GLY A 398 14.66 -14.83 -18.48
C GLY A 398 14.15 -14.91 -17.03
N LYS A 399 14.53 -13.96 -16.18
CA LYS A 399 14.18 -13.93 -14.75
C LYS A 399 12.93 -13.10 -14.49
N THR A 400 12.29 -13.31 -13.34
CA THR A 400 11.13 -12.50 -12.95
C THR A 400 11.58 -11.12 -12.45
N TYR A 401 11.12 -10.04 -13.08
CA TYR A 401 11.33 -8.69 -12.55
C TYR A 401 10.36 -8.41 -11.40
N GLU A 402 10.90 -8.15 -10.20
CA GLU A 402 10.12 -8.07 -8.96
C GLU A 402 9.61 -6.66 -8.63
N GLN A 403 10.18 -5.62 -9.24
CA GLN A 403 9.75 -4.23 -9.08
C GLN A 403 8.62 -3.90 -10.07
N ARG A 404 7.52 -4.66 -10.00
CA ARG A 404 6.36 -4.41 -10.87
C ARG A 404 5.54 -3.24 -10.34
N LEU A 405 5.40 -2.23 -11.18
CA LEU A 405 4.28 -1.31 -11.13
C LEU A 405 3.01 -2.06 -11.55
N PRO A 406 1.82 -1.75 -10.98
CA PRO A 406 0.57 -2.36 -11.42
C PRO A 406 0.33 -2.12 -12.91
N LYS A 407 -0.33 -3.07 -13.59
CA LYS A 407 -0.88 -2.84 -14.94
C LYS A 407 -1.77 -1.59 -14.89
N GLY A 408 -1.52 -0.61 -15.77
CA GLY A 408 -2.22 0.69 -15.78
C GLY A 408 -1.40 1.88 -15.28
N SER A 409 -0.14 1.68 -14.89
CA SER A 409 0.75 2.80 -14.56
C SER A 409 1.03 3.67 -15.80
N PRO A 410 1.04 5.02 -15.67
CA PRO A 410 1.10 5.91 -16.83
C PRO A 410 2.32 5.68 -17.73
N LEU A 411 2.11 5.72 -19.04
CA LEU A 411 3.17 5.59 -20.04
C LEU A 411 4.10 6.83 -20.02
N ASN A 412 3.53 8.04 -19.81
CA ASN A 412 4.21 9.32 -19.95
C ASN A 412 4.52 10.02 -18.61
N TRP A 413 5.60 10.81 -18.60
CA TRP A 413 6.26 11.42 -17.44
C TRP A 413 5.43 12.51 -16.71
N GLU A 414 4.60 13.26 -17.44
CA GLU A 414 3.66 14.27 -16.88
C GLU A 414 2.70 13.67 -15.84
N ASN A 415 2.56 12.34 -15.86
CA ASN A 415 1.67 11.62 -14.97
C ASN A 415 2.39 10.90 -13.81
N LEU A 416 3.67 11.17 -13.56
CA LEU A 416 4.48 10.34 -12.65
C LEU A 416 5.39 11.10 -11.68
N VAL A 417 5.73 12.37 -11.92
CA VAL A 417 6.59 13.11 -10.98
C VAL A 417 5.70 13.84 -9.97
N GLY A 418 5.96 13.57 -8.68
CA GLY A 418 5.32 14.20 -7.52
C GLY A 418 3.80 14.14 -7.54
N ALA A 419 3.18 13.04 -7.11
CA ALA A 419 1.78 12.98 -6.62
C ALA A 419 0.71 13.90 -7.29
N GLY A 420 0.88 14.22 -8.58
CA GLY A 420 0.09 15.17 -9.37
C GLY A 420 -0.15 14.66 -10.79
N GLY A 421 0.51 13.55 -11.16
CA GLY A 421 0.02 12.75 -12.26
C GLY A 421 -1.38 12.22 -12.00
N LYS A 422 -2.13 11.91 -13.07
CA LYS A 422 -3.54 11.46 -13.12
C LYS A 422 -4.09 10.53 -12.00
N GLY A 423 -3.27 9.99 -11.10
CA GLY A 423 -3.68 9.23 -9.91
C GLY A 423 -4.20 10.06 -8.73
N LEU A 424 -3.79 11.33 -8.57
CA LEU A 424 -4.31 12.22 -7.51
C LEU A 424 -5.12 13.35 -8.14
N THR A 425 -6.32 13.01 -8.59
CA THR A 425 -7.30 14.01 -9.03
C THR A 425 -7.90 14.68 -7.81
N VAL A 426 -8.02 16.02 -7.83
CA VAL A 426 -8.81 16.77 -6.84
C VAL A 426 -10.20 16.12 -6.76
N PRO A 427 -10.56 15.52 -5.61
CA PRO A 427 -11.86 14.86 -5.42
C PRO A 427 -13.00 15.84 -5.69
N ASP A 428 -14.13 15.36 -6.20
CA ASP A 428 -15.30 16.21 -6.45
C ASP A 428 -15.78 16.96 -5.20
N SER A 429 -15.60 16.34 -4.03
CA SER A 429 -15.82 16.95 -2.72
C SER A 429 -15.01 18.24 -2.54
N LEU A 430 -13.71 18.24 -2.86
CA LEU A 430 -12.86 19.43 -2.80
C LEU A 430 -13.15 20.42 -3.92
N ARG A 431 -13.53 19.97 -5.12
CA ARG A 431 -13.89 20.88 -6.22
C ARG A 431 -15.08 21.77 -5.90
N ALA A 432 -15.95 21.34 -4.98
CA ALA A 432 -17.05 22.18 -4.49
C ALA A 432 -16.55 23.48 -3.83
N LEU A 433 -15.32 23.50 -3.30
CA LEU A 433 -14.71 24.71 -2.72
C LEU A 433 -14.29 25.73 -3.76
N LEU A 434 -13.95 25.31 -4.99
CA LEU A 434 -13.61 26.24 -6.08
C LEU A 434 -14.81 27.03 -6.61
N LYS A 435 -16.03 26.60 -6.27
CA LYS A 435 -17.30 27.23 -6.72
C LYS A 435 -17.87 28.23 -5.71
N LYS A 436 -17.29 28.29 -4.51
CA LYS A 436 -17.64 29.23 -3.44
C LYS A 436 -16.57 30.32 -3.40
#